data_AF-A0A1E8FC30-F1
#
_entry.id   AF-A0A1E8FC30-F1
#
_cell.length_a   1.000
_cell.length_b   1.000
_cell.length_c   1.000
_cell.angle_alpha   90.00
_cell.angle_beta   90.00
_cell.angle_gamma   90.00
#
_symmetry.space_group_name_H-M   'P 1'
#
loop_
_entity.id
_entity.type
_entity.pdbx_description
1 polymer ?
#
loop_
_entity_poly.entity_id
_entity_poly.type
_entity_poly.pdbx_seq_one_letter_code
_entity_poly.pdbx_strand_id
1 'polypeptide(L)'
;MFSANQSTVGEQKDSAYNAEKTGYFVWNMATYALKDAMNASAEELPRDIDEFERAGLTKAEGLVVPVSRGVELPVQFECRYLKTVHFQGNGTMGSADVVFGQVEMIHIDDEALTPDGKRDILKLRPLARMGYYDYTTVDSVFEMKIPGSAKMSVGLPGTAAEND
;
A
#
# COMPACT_ATOMS: atom_id res chain seq x y z
N MET A 1 -6.25 -1.14 -3.19
CA MET A 1 -6.05 -2.38 -3.99
C MET A 1 -4.57 -2.74 -3.97
N PHE A 2 -4.23 -4.02 -4.07
CA PHE A 2 -2.86 -4.47 -4.34
C PHE A 2 -2.88 -5.65 -5.31
N SER A 3 -1.75 -5.94 -5.93
CA SER A 3 -1.58 -7.10 -6.82
C SER A 3 -0.53 -8.04 -6.22
N ALA A 4 -0.77 -9.34 -6.31
CA ALA A 4 0.14 -10.38 -5.89
C ALA A 4 0.27 -11.43 -7.00
N ASN A 5 1.49 -11.67 -7.46
CA ASN A 5 1.78 -12.81 -8.33
C ASN A 5 1.67 -14.11 -7.53
N GLN A 6 1.54 -15.25 -8.20
CA GLN A 6 1.66 -16.55 -7.55
C GLN A 6 3.10 -16.83 -7.08
N SER A 7 3.26 -17.80 -6.18
CA SER A 7 4.56 -18.30 -5.73
C SER A 7 5.29 -19.06 -6.85
N THR A 8 6.56 -19.40 -6.62
CA THR A 8 7.36 -20.14 -7.61
C THR A 8 6.79 -21.52 -7.92
N VAL A 9 6.00 -22.09 -7.02
CA VAL A 9 5.29 -23.36 -7.17
C VAL A 9 3.84 -23.23 -7.66
N GLY A 10 3.37 -22.01 -7.98
CA GLY A 10 2.04 -21.77 -8.53
C GLY A 10 0.92 -21.71 -7.48
N GLU A 11 1.26 -21.37 -6.24
CA GLU A 11 0.29 -21.16 -5.18
C GLU A 11 -0.04 -19.67 -5.00
N GLN A 12 -1.23 -19.39 -4.48
CA GLN A 12 -1.61 -18.03 -4.12
C GLN A 12 -0.67 -17.50 -3.02
N LYS A 13 -0.17 -16.27 -3.18
CA LYS A 13 0.64 -15.60 -2.17
C LYS A 13 -0.14 -15.39 -0.89
N ASP A 14 0.56 -15.49 0.24
CA ASP A 14 -0.04 -15.42 1.57
C ASP A 14 -0.74 -14.09 1.83
N SER A 15 -0.27 -12.98 1.27
CA SER A 15 -0.96 -11.69 1.39
C SER A 15 -2.37 -11.71 0.77
N ALA A 16 -2.55 -12.34 -0.39
CA ALA A 16 -3.86 -12.47 -1.04
C ALA A 16 -4.73 -13.47 -0.29
N TYR A 17 -4.17 -14.64 0.04
CA TYR A 17 -4.86 -15.67 0.82
C TYR A 17 -5.36 -15.15 2.18
N ASN A 18 -4.51 -14.42 2.92
CA ASN A 18 -4.84 -13.87 4.22
C ASN A 18 -5.89 -12.76 4.13
N ALA A 19 -5.83 -11.92 3.09
CA ALA A 19 -6.87 -10.90 2.86
C ALA A 19 -8.24 -11.53 2.61
N GLU A 20 -8.30 -12.60 1.80
CA GLU A 20 -9.54 -13.35 1.53
C GLU A 20 -10.06 -14.07 2.78
N LYS A 21 -9.16 -14.72 3.53
CA LYS A 21 -9.52 -15.53 4.70
C LYS A 21 -9.95 -14.70 5.90
N THR A 22 -9.24 -13.62 6.17
CA THR A 22 -9.52 -12.75 7.33
C THR A 22 -10.57 -11.70 7.02
N GLY A 23 -10.74 -11.35 5.74
CA GLY A 23 -11.60 -10.26 5.30
C GLY A 23 -10.95 -8.88 5.43
N TYR A 24 -9.66 -8.79 5.77
CA TYR A 24 -8.98 -7.51 6.01
C TYR A 24 -7.51 -7.53 5.58
N PHE A 25 -6.97 -6.35 5.30
CA PHE A 25 -5.54 -6.14 5.09
C PHE A 25 -5.16 -4.69 5.42
N VAL A 26 -3.87 -4.43 5.63
CA VAL A 26 -3.35 -3.06 5.78
C VAL A 26 -2.47 -2.76 4.56
N TRP A 27 -2.80 -1.68 3.86
CA TRP A 27 -1.92 -1.13 2.83
C TRP A 27 -0.95 -0.14 3.46
N ASN A 28 0.33 -0.25 3.14
CA ASN A 28 1.36 0.66 3.65
C ASN A 28 2.04 1.36 2.48
N MET A 29 2.29 2.66 2.63
CA MET A 29 3.08 3.40 1.66
C MET A 29 4.55 3.02 1.79
N ALA A 30 5.14 2.50 0.71
CA ALA A 30 6.58 2.26 0.64
C ALA A 30 7.32 3.59 0.45
N THR A 31 8.14 3.98 1.42
CA THR A 31 8.95 5.20 1.39
C THR A 31 10.43 4.89 1.20
N TYR A 32 11.21 5.86 0.73
CA TYR A 32 12.65 5.69 0.52
C TYR A 32 13.39 5.28 1.81
N ALA A 33 12.98 5.83 2.95
CA ALA A 33 13.56 5.50 4.26
C ALA A 33 13.42 4.00 4.61
N LEU A 34 12.36 3.35 4.13
CA LEU A 34 12.03 1.95 4.41
C LEU A 34 12.30 1.01 3.23
N LYS A 35 13.06 1.46 2.22
CA LYS A 35 13.30 0.69 0.99
C LYS A 35 13.89 -0.69 1.24
N ASP A 36 14.81 -0.81 2.21
CA ASP A 36 15.52 -2.05 2.49
C ASP A 36 14.62 -3.04 3.22
N ALA A 37 13.80 -2.56 4.16
CA ALA A 37 12.77 -3.34 4.84
C ALA A 37 11.71 -3.84 3.83
N MET A 38 11.23 -2.95 2.95
CA MET A 38 10.29 -3.31 1.88
C MET A 38 10.89 -4.33 0.90
N ASN A 39 12.16 -4.20 0.55
CA ASN A 39 12.82 -5.16 -0.32
C ASN A 39 13.04 -6.51 0.37
N ALA A 40 13.36 -6.51 1.68
CA ALA A 40 13.50 -7.73 2.47
C ALA A 40 12.18 -8.50 2.60
N SER A 41 11.04 -7.80 2.72
CA SER A 41 9.72 -8.45 2.80
C SER A 41 9.25 -9.08 1.47
N ALA A 42 10.01 -8.92 0.38
CA ALA A 42 9.71 -9.55 -0.90
C ALA A 42 10.35 -10.94 -1.07
N GLU A 43 11.21 -11.36 -0.13
CA GLU A 43 11.81 -12.69 -0.08
C GLU A 43 10.73 -13.78 0.01
N GLU A 44 10.91 -14.89 -0.70
CA GLU A 44 10.00 -16.03 -0.60
C GLU A 44 10.36 -16.83 0.66
N LEU A 45 9.59 -16.60 1.73
CA LEU A 45 9.75 -17.25 3.02
C LEU A 45 8.69 -18.33 3.22
N PRO A 46 8.94 -19.31 4.12
CA PRO A 46 7.90 -20.21 4.60
C PRO A 46 6.74 -19.45 5.26
N ARG A 47 5.51 -20.00 5.16
CA ARG A 47 4.27 -19.36 5.64
C ARG A 47 4.24 -19.01 7.13
N ASP A 48 5.07 -19.67 7.93
CA ASP A 48 5.18 -19.48 9.38
C ASP A 48 6.19 -18.40 9.78
N ILE A 49 6.94 -17.85 8.82
CA ILE A 49 7.89 -16.77 9.06
C ILE A 49 7.23 -15.43 8.84
N ASP A 50 7.36 -14.55 9.83
CA ASP A 50 6.80 -13.22 9.82
C ASP A 50 7.72 -12.23 9.09
N GLU A 51 7.26 -11.69 7.96
CA GLU A 51 8.07 -10.75 7.18
C GLU A 51 8.34 -9.43 7.91
N PHE A 52 7.50 -9.02 8.87
CA PHE A 52 7.80 -7.83 9.69
C PHE A 52 9.05 -8.05 10.53
N GLU A 53 9.15 -9.20 11.21
CA GLU A 53 10.33 -9.54 12.00
C GLU A 53 11.56 -9.66 11.11
N ARG A 54 11.43 -10.32 9.95
CA ARG A 54 12.50 -10.46 8.95
C ARG A 54 12.99 -9.11 8.41
N ALA A 55 12.09 -8.14 8.26
CA ALA A 55 12.38 -6.80 7.78
C ALA A 55 12.81 -5.83 8.89
N GLY A 56 12.80 -6.26 10.16
CA GLY A 56 13.14 -5.41 11.31
C GLY A 56 12.10 -4.32 11.60
N LEU A 57 10.83 -4.58 11.30
CA LEU A 57 9.70 -3.68 11.52
C LEU A 57 8.90 -4.08 12.75
N THR A 58 8.40 -3.10 13.49
CA THR A 58 7.59 -3.33 14.69
C THR A 58 6.12 -3.42 14.32
N LYS A 59 5.43 -4.47 14.78
CA LYS A 59 3.98 -4.59 14.62
C LYS A 59 3.23 -3.74 15.66
N ALA A 60 2.16 -3.10 15.19
CA ALA A 60 1.10 -2.53 16.00
C ALA A 60 -0.23 -3.17 15.61
N GLU A 61 -1.19 -3.19 16.54
CA GLU A 61 -2.55 -3.62 16.26
C GLU A 61 -3.27 -2.62 15.34
N GLY A 62 -4.13 -3.13 14.46
CA GLY A 62 -5.10 -2.31 13.74
C GLY A 62 -6.14 -1.76 14.71
N LEU A 63 -6.63 -0.55 14.45
CA LEU A 63 -7.62 0.11 15.30
C LEU A 63 -9.06 -0.29 14.97
N VAL A 64 -9.35 -0.55 13.69
CA VAL A 64 -10.68 -0.95 13.20
C VAL A 64 -10.66 -2.25 12.40
N VAL A 65 -9.49 -2.85 12.17
CA VAL A 65 -9.33 -4.16 11.53
C VAL A 65 -8.52 -5.14 12.39
N PRO A 66 -8.78 -6.46 12.31
CA PRO A 66 -8.11 -7.49 13.11
C PRO A 66 -6.75 -7.92 12.53
N VAL A 67 -6.04 -7.03 11.83
CA VAL A 67 -4.74 -7.30 11.21
C VAL A 67 -3.71 -6.27 11.64
N SER A 68 -2.45 -6.69 11.78
CA SER A 68 -1.37 -5.81 12.24
C SER A 68 -0.98 -4.76 11.18
N ARG A 69 -0.52 -3.62 11.68
CA ARG A 69 0.11 -2.54 10.92
C ARG A 69 1.57 -2.37 11.38
N GLY A 70 2.41 -1.69 10.60
CA GLY A 70 3.79 -1.37 11.03
C GLY A 70 3.86 -0.04 11.78
N VAL A 71 4.68 0.06 12.82
CA VAL A 71 4.84 1.30 13.60
C VAL A 71 5.61 2.35 12.81
N GLU A 72 6.63 1.93 12.05
CA GLU A 72 7.56 2.82 11.36
C GLU A 72 6.99 3.39 10.04
N LEU A 73 5.78 2.96 9.64
CA LEU A 73 5.19 3.26 8.33
C LEU A 73 4.36 4.55 8.39
N PRO A 74 4.77 5.62 7.68
CA PRO A 74 4.19 6.96 7.89
C PRO A 74 2.81 7.16 7.26
N VAL A 75 2.38 6.26 6.38
CA VAL A 75 1.04 6.26 5.79
C VAL A 75 0.53 4.82 5.67
N GLN A 76 -0.61 4.55 6.27
CA GLN A 76 -1.21 3.22 6.33
C GLN A 76 -2.71 3.29 6.17
N PHE A 77 -3.29 2.37 5.40
CA PHE A 77 -4.74 2.27 5.23
C PHE A 77 -5.20 0.91 5.74
N GLU A 78 -6.03 0.93 6.78
CA GLU A 78 -6.75 -0.25 7.23
C GLU A 78 -7.91 -0.51 6.25
N CYS A 79 -7.91 -1.70 5.65
CA CYS A 79 -8.81 -2.03 4.56
C CYS A 79 -9.64 -3.27 4.87
N ARG A 80 -10.94 -3.19 4.58
CA ARG A 80 -11.82 -4.36 4.48
C ARG A 80 -11.73 -4.94 3.08
N TYR A 81 -11.50 -6.24 2.98
CA TYR A 81 -11.51 -6.98 1.73
C TYR A 81 -12.88 -6.91 1.06
N LEU A 82 -12.89 -6.70 -0.26
CA LEU A 82 -14.10 -6.71 -1.08
C LEU A 82 -14.11 -7.89 -2.04
N LYS A 83 -13.04 -8.04 -2.83
CA LYS A 83 -12.96 -9.03 -3.91
C LYS A 83 -11.53 -9.23 -4.41
N THR A 84 -11.19 -10.47 -4.75
CA THR A 84 -10.04 -10.82 -5.59
C THR A 84 -10.49 -11.06 -7.02
N VAL A 85 -9.75 -10.52 -7.99
CA VAL A 85 -9.85 -10.87 -9.40
C VAL A 85 -8.58 -11.60 -9.81
N HIS A 86 -8.73 -12.88 -10.16
CA HIS A 86 -7.63 -13.70 -10.65
C HIS A 86 -7.41 -13.50 -12.15
N PHE A 87 -6.18 -13.18 -12.54
CA PHE A 87 -5.73 -13.11 -13.93
C PHE A 87 -4.84 -14.29 -14.23
N GLN A 88 -5.35 -15.24 -15.01
CA GLN A 88 -4.57 -16.37 -15.47
C GLN A 88 -3.56 -15.92 -16.53
N GLY A 89 -2.29 -16.21 -16.29
CA GLY A 89 -1.21 -15.99 -17.26
C GLY A 89 -0.65 -17.29 -17.84
N ASN A 90 0.42 -17.15 -18.63
CA ASN A 90 1.17 -18.30 -19.14
C ASN A 90 2.13 -18.81 -18.06
N GLY A 91 1.96 -20.06 -17.65
CA GLY A 91 2.73 -20.66 -16.55
C GLY A 91 2.33 -20.13 -15.17
N THR A 92 2.95 -20.68 -14.13
CA THR A 92 2.65 -20.35 -12.73
C THR A 92 2.95 -18.88 -12.42
N MET A 93 4.15 -18.41 -12.78
CA MET A 93 4.63 -17.05 -12.49
C MET A 93 3.98 -15.95 -13.35
N GLY A 94 3.21 -16.32 -14.38
CA GLY A 94 2.50 -15.37 -15.23
C GLY A 94 1.14 -14.93 -14.67
N SER A 95 0.63 -15.64 -13.66
CA SER A 95 -0.69 -15.37 -13.07
C SER A 95 -0.60 -14.37 -11.91
N ALA A 96 -1.62 -13.53 -11.77
CA ALA A 96 -1.68 -12.52 -10.72
C ALA A 96 -3.09 -12.38 -10.13
N ASP A 97 -3.14 -12.17 -8.83
CA ASP A 97 -4.35 -11.85 -8.08
C ASP A 97 -4.39 -10.36 -7.78
N VAL A 98 -5.46 -9.69 -8.21
CA VAL A 98 -5.71 -8.29 -7.88
C VAL A 98 -6.77 -8.22 -6.78
N VAL A 99 -6.36 -7.75 -5.61
CA VAL A 99 -7.18 -7.66 -4.42
C VAL A 99 -7.71 -6.23 -4.25
N PHE A 100 -9.03 -6.12 -4.19
CA PHE A 100 -9.76 -4.88 -3.93
C PHE A 100 -10.22 -4.83 -2.48
N GLY A 101 -10.10 -3.65 -1.87
CA GLY A 101 -10.54 -3.40 -0.52
C GLY A 101 -11.09 -1.98 -0.36
N GLN A 102 -11.99 -1.82 0.59
CA GLN A 102 -12.51 -0.54 1.05
C GLN A 102 -11.63 -0.02 2.18
N VAL A 103 -11.23 1.25 2.12
CA VAL A 103 -10.50 1.90 3.21
C VAL A 103 -11.49 2.19 4.34
N GLU A 104 -11.22 1.66 5.52
CA GLU A 104 -12.01 1.86 6.75
C GLU A 104 -11.36 2.93 7.65
N MET A 105 -10.03 3.00 7.66
CA MET A 105 -9.27 4.02 8.40
C MET A 105 -7.95 4.36 7.71
N ILE A 106 -7.54 5.62 7.87
CA ILE A 106 -6.28 6.16 7.36
C ILE A 106 -5.43 6.62 8.53
N HIS A 107 -4.19 6.14 8.59
CA HIS A 107 -3.13 6.61 9.46
C HIS A 107 -2.14 7.41 8.64
N ILE A 108 -1.84 8.63 9.07
CA ILE A 108 -0.79 9.45 8.49
C ILE A 108 -0.04 10.08 9.67
N ASP A 109 1.28 9.94 9.70
CA ASP A 109 2.10 10.66 10.66
C ASP A 109 1.93 12.16 10.46
N ASP A 110 1.74 12.94 11.52
CA ASP A 110 1.62 14.40 11.44
C ASP A 110 2.82 15.03 10.71
N GLU A 111 3.99 14.43 10.92
CA GLU A 111 5.22 14.80 10.26
C GLU A 111 5.23 14.55 8.74
N ALA A 112 4.37 13.67 8.23
CA ALA A 112 4.19 13.42 6.80
C ALA A 112 3.17 14.38 6.16
N LEU A 113 2.64 15.34 6.91
CA LEU A 113 1.73 16.36 6.43
C LEU A 113 2.40 17.73 6.33
N THR A 114 2.00 18.48 5.31
CA THR A 114 2.28 19.91 5.20
C THR A 114 1.41 20.70 6.18
N PRO A 115 1.74 21.97 6.48
CA PRO A 115 0.92 22.81 7.37
C PRO A 115 -0.53 23.01 6.91
N ASP A 116 -0.81 22.85 5.61
CA ASP A 116 -2.16 22.90 5.02
C ASP A 116 -2.86 21.52 4.98
N GLY A 117 -2.31 20.51 5.67
CA GLY A 117 -2.92 19.19 5.81
C GLY A 117 -2.80 18.29 4.58
N LYS A 118 -1.96 18.63 3.60
CA LYS A 118 -1.66 17.76 2.46
C LYS A 118 -0.54 16.81 2.82
N ARG A 119 -0.44 15.68 2.11
CA ARG A 119 0.74 14.81 2.22
C ARG A 119 1.98 15.54 1.69
N ASP A 120 3.02 15.64 2.52
CA ASP A 120 4.32 16.14 2.10
C ASP A 120 5.07 15.05 1.34
N ILE A 121 4.87 15.02 0.02
CA ILE A 121 5.46 14.00 -0.86
C ILE A 121 6.99 14.08 -0.89
N LEU A 122 7.58 15.27 -0.75
CA LEU A 122 9.04 15.42 -0.76
C LEU A 122 9.67 14.91 0.53
N LYS A 123 8.94 14.97 1.65
CA LYS A 123 9.35 14.33 2.89
C LYS A 123 9.10 12.82 2.88
N LEU A 124 7.93 12.38 2.41
CA LEU A 124 7.55 10.97 2.34
C LEU A 124 8.44 10.17 1.37
N ARG A 125 8.91 10.79 0.28
CA ARG A 125 9.71 10.16 -0.77
C ARG A 125 9.18 8.77 -1.16
N PRO A 126 7.94 8.64 -1.66
CA PRO A 126 7.38 7.33 -2.02
C PRO A 126 8.25 6.62 -3.06
N LEU A 127 8.33 5.30 -2.96
CA LEU A 127 9.01 4.46 -3.94
C LEU A 127 8.06 4.12 -5.09
N ALA A 128 8.61 4.08 -6.30
CA ALA A 128 7.95 3.54 -7.48
C ALA A 128 8.83 2.46 -8.12
N ARG A 129 8.23 1.34 -8.50
CA ARG A 129 8.89 0.26 -9.25
C ARG A 129 8.84 0.62 -10.74
N MET A 130 10.00 0.63 -11.40
CA MET A 130 10.13 1.00 -12.82
C MET A 130 10.11 -0.21 -13.76
N GLY A 131 10.06 -1.42 -13.20
CA GLY A 131 10.26 -2.69 -13.91
C GLY A 131 11.53 -3.38 -13.42
N TYR A 132 11.63 -4.70 -13.63
CA TYR A 132 12.77 -5.50 -13.14
C TYR A 132 13.06 -5.22 -11.67
N TYR A 133 14.31 -4.97 -11.27
CA TYR A 133 14.69 -4.55 -9.92
C TYR A 133 14.92 -3.05 -9.81
N ASP A 134 14.51 -2.27 -10.80
CA ASP A 134 14.72 -0.83 -10.83
C ASP A 134 13.63 -0.12 -10.02
N TYR A 135 14.07 0.77 -9.15
CA TYR A 135 13.21 1.63 -8.33
C TYR A 135 13.60 3.09 -8.51
N THR A 136 12.62 3.96 -8.37
CA THR A 136 12.81 5.41 -8.26
C THR A 136 12.11 5.94 -7.02
N THR A 137 12.39 7.19 -6.68
CA THR A 137 11.70 7.92 -5.62
C THR A 137 11.37 9.34 -6.08
N VAL A 138 10.46 10.00 -5.37
CA VAL A 138 10.03 11.36 -5.70
C VAL A 138 11.00 12.37 -5.07
N ASP A 139 11.80 13.03 -5.91
CA ASP A 139 12.75 14.08 -5.50
C ASP A 139 12.26 15.50 -5.82
N SER A 140 11.18 15.64 -6.58
CA SER A 140 10.57 16.91 -6.92
C SER A 140 9.08 16.76 -7.18
N VAL A 141 8.33 17.83 -6.94
CA VAL A 141 6.91 17.93 -7.24
C VAL A 141 6.66 19.25 -7.99
N PHE A 142 5.69 19.24 -8.89
CA PHE A 142 5.21 20.42 -9.59
C PHE A 142 3.69 20.37 -9.66
N GLU A 143 3.07 21.54 -9.67
CA GLU A 143 1.60 21.65 -9.68
C GLU A 143 1.10 21.73 -11.13
N MET A 144 0.16 20.87 -11.49
CA MET A 144 -0.59 20.95 -12.74
C MET A 144 -2.06 21.17 -12.45
N LYS A 145 -2.55 22.39 -12.70
CA LYS A 145 -3.97 22.71 -12.58
C LYS A 145 -4.67 22.38 -13.90
N ILE A 146 -5.77 21.63 -13.83
CA ILE A 146 -6.61 21.35 -14.99
C ILE A 146 -7.17 22.70 -15.50
N PRO A 147 -6.97 23.06 -16.77
CA PRO A 147 -7.58 24.26 -17.34
C PRO A 147 -9.11 24.14 -17.37
N GLY A 148 -9.84 25.15 -16.90
CA GLY A 148 -11.31 25.15 -16.90
C GLY A 148 -11.93 25.57 -15.56
N SER A 149 -13.22 25.25 -15.35
CA SER A 149 -13.99 25.75 -14.20
C SER A 149 -13.55 25.13 -12.87
N ALA A 150 -13.50 25.95 -11.82
CA ALA A 150 -13.13 25.59 -10.44
C ALA A 150 -14.02 24.51 -9.79
N LYS A 151 -15.13 24.09 -10.42
CA LYS A 151 -15.95 22.97 -9.94
C LYS A 151 -15.24 21.62 -10.02
N MET A 152 -14.18 21.51 -10.82
CA MET A 152 -13.39 20.27 -10.94
C MET A 152 -12.43 20.04 -9.78
N SER A 153 -12.25 21.00 -8.86
CA SER A 153 -11.35 20.85 -7.70
C SER A 153 -12.02 20.33 -6.43
N VAL A 154 -13.33 20.10 -6.45
CA VAL A 154 -14.08 19.55 -5.31
C VAL A 154 -13.61 18.12 -5.05
N GLY A 155 -13.22 17.81 -3.81
CA GLY A 155 -12.77 16.48 -3.37
C GLY A 155 -11.25 16.25 -3.33
N LEU A 156 -10.42 17.10 -3.95
CA LEU A 156 -8.95 16.98 -3.87
C LEU A 156 -8.35 17.01 -2.45
N PRO A 157 -8.89 17.78 -1.49
CA PRO A 157 -8.38 17.78 -0.11
C PRO A 157 -8.70 16.50 0.66
N GLY A 158 -9.49 15.58 0.12
CA GLY A 158 -9.98 14.40 0.85
C GLY A 158 -11.03 14.73 1.92
N THR A 159 -11.60 15.94 1.91
CA THR A 159 -12.70 16.32 2.79
C THR A 159 -13.99 15.61 2.36
N ALA A 160 -14.48 14.70 3.20
CA ALA A 160 -15.76 14.01 2.99
C ALA A 160 -16.99 14.93 3.12
N ALA A 161 -16.82 16.13 3.69
CA ALA A 161 -17.91 17.01 4.10
C ALA A 161 -18.60 17.80 2.97
N GLU A 162 -18.08 17.78 1.74
CA GLU A 162 -18.56 18.65 0.64
C GLU A 162 -18.90 17.89 -0.65
N ASN A 163 -19.26 16.61 -0.56
CA ASN A 163 -19.58 15.77 -1.73
C ASN A 163 -21.09 15.66 -2.05
N ASP A 164 -21.95 16.51 -1.47
CA ASP A 164 -23.40 16.58 -1.73
C ASP A 164 -23.77 17.73 -2.68
#